data_AF-A0A7M3VCR9-F1
#
_entry.id   AF-A0A7M3VCR9-F1
#
_cell.length_a   1.000
_cell.length_b   1.000
_cell.length_c   1.000
_cell.angle_alpha   90.00
_cell.angle_beta   90.00
_cell.angle_gamma   90.00
#
_symmetry.space_group_name_H-M   'P 1'
#
loop_
_entity.id
_entity.type
_entity.pdbx_description
1 polymer ?
#
loop_
_entity_poly.entity_id
_entity_poly.type
_entity_poly.pdbx_seq_one_letter_code
_entity_poly.pdbx_strand_id
1 'polypeptide(L)'
;TPEDQAQHVKGRAGIVSVSKTLALIDITLNGLPKGTYYPSIRTSGDICDAPQSLGGVYQAPGSVEVNESDSASGLFSGQAFVKSETQISSLIGRGMAVSTSPDVVKPHALVGVIARSAGVWENDKT
;
A
#
# COMPACT_ATOMS: atom_id res chain seq x y z
N THR A 1 -9.09 -17.99 -7.33
CA THR A 1 -8.90 -18.99 -8.42
C THR A 1 -7.42 -19.35 -8.54
N PRO A 2 -7.02 -20.38 -9.30
CA PRO A 2 -5.61 -20.62 -9.63
C PRO A 2 -4.88 -19.38 -10.21
N GLU A 3 -5.63 -18.42 -10.75
CA GLU A 3 -5.14 -17.14 -11.26
C GLU A 3 -4.72 -16.17 -10.13
N ASP A 4 -5.33 -16.24 -8.93
CA ASP A 4 -4.96 -15.38 -7.79
C ASP A 4 -3.58 -15.73 -7.22
N GLN A 5 -3.11 -16.98 -7.42
CA GLN A 5 -1.76 -17.40 -7.04
C GLN A 5 -0.68 -16.84 -7.99
N ALA A 6 -1.04 -16.51 -9.23
CA ALA A 6 -0.13 -15.99 -10.26
C ALA A 6 -0.07 -14.44 -10.32
N GLN A 7 -0.98 -13.73 -9.65
CA GLN A 7 -0.94 -12.27 -9.62
C GLN A 7 0.16 -11.76 -8.70
N HIS A 8 1.10 -10.98 -9.25
CA HIS A 8 2.09 -10.23 -8.49
C HIS A 8 1.47 -9.13 -7.60
N VAL A 9 0.21 -8.76 -7.84
CA VAL A 9 -0.49 -7.73 -7.07
C VAL A 9 -1.16 -8.36 -5.85
N LYS A 10 -0.72 -7.97 -4.66
CA LYS A 10 -1.24 -8.47 -3.36
C LYS A 10 -1.80 -7.37 -2.46
N GLY A 11 -1.90 -6.14 -2.97
CA GLY A 11 -2.45 -5.03 -2.20
C GLY A 11 -2.74 -3.79 -3.04
N ARG A 12 -3.58 -2.92 -2.48
CA ARG A 12 -3.97 -1.63 -3.06
C ARG A 12 -4.05 -0.59 -1.94
N ALA A 13 -3.57 0.62 -2.22
CA ALA A 13 -3.78 1.78 -1.36
C ALA A 13 -4.53 2.88 -2.12
N GLY A 14 -5.74 3.21 -1.69
CA GLY A 14 -6.51 4.35 -2.19
C GLY A 14 -6.28 5.56 -1.29
N ILE A 15 -5.87 6.69 -1.85
CA ILE A 15 -5.58 7.91 -1.09
C ILE A 15 -6.49 9.04 -1.56
N VAL A 16 -7.24 9.64 -0.63
CA VAL A 16 -8.18 10.73 -0.92
C VAL A 16 -7.93 11.93 -0.01
N SER A 17 -7.89 13.13 -0.58
CA SER A 17 -7.72 14.37 0.20
C SER A 17 -9.09 14.80 0.67
N VAL A 18 -9.25 15.02 1.97
CA VAL A 18 -10.50 15.53 2.55
C VAL A 18 -10.39 17.00 2.98
N SER A 19 -9.15 17.49 3.16
CA SER A 19 -8.85 18.92 3.28
C SER A 19 -7.48 19.20 2.64
N LYS A 20 -7.04 20.47 2.68
CA LYS A 20 -5.69 20.88 2.23
C LYS A 20 -4.55 20.29 3.07
N THR A 21 -4.82 19.73 4.23
CA THR A 21 -3.79 19.19 5.14
C THR A 21 -4.13 17.80 5.65
N LEU A 22 -5.20 17.20 5.13
CA LEU A 22 -5.71 15.93 5.62
C LEU A 22 -6.06 15.00 4.46
N ALA A 23 -5.49 13.81 4.51
CA ALA A 23 -5.75 12.72 3.60
C ALA A 23 -6.23 11.47 4.35
N LEU A 24 -7.05 10.67 3.69
CA LEU A 24 -7.46 9.35 4.14
C LEU A 24 -6.82 8.31 3.22
N ILE A 25 -6.29 7.25 3.82
CA ILE A 25 -5.60 6.17 3.14
C ILE A 25 -6.36 4.87 3.44
N ASP A 26 -6.99 4.30 2.43
CA ASP A 26 -7.61 2.99 2.46
C ASP A 26 -6.61 1.94 1.93
N ILE A 27 -6.13 1.06 2.82
CA ILE A 27 -5.15 0.02 2.49
C ILE A 27 -5.85 -1.32 2.53
N THR A 28 -5.86 -2.02 1.41
CA THR A 28 -6.38 -3.39 1.28
C THR A 28 -5.23 -4.33 0.91
N LEU A 29 -5.07 -5.43 1.65
CA LEU A 29 -4.12 -6.50 1.38
C LEU A 29 -4.89 -7.80 1.13
N ASN A 30 -4.55 -8.51 0.06
CA ASN A 30 -5.26 -9.72 -0.36
C ASN A 30 -4.26 -10.81 -0.78
N GLY A 31 -4.58 -12.06 -0.45
CA GLY A 31 -3.79 -13.21 -0.89
C GLY A 31 -2.43 -13.30 -0.19
N LEU A 32 -2.40 -12.98 1.11
CA LEU A 32 -1.20 -13.04 1.95
C LEU A 32 -1.34 -14.09 3.06
N PRO A 33 -0.21 -14.62 3.59
CA PRO A 33 -0.25 -15.41 4.81
C PRO A 33 -0.83 -14.60 5.98
N LYS A 34 -1.53 -15.28 6.88
CA LYS A 34 -2.08 -14.68 8.10
C LYS A 34 -0.98 -13.99 8.91
N GLY A 35 -1.23 -12.77 9.36
CA GLY A 35 -0.31 -12.04 10.24
C GLY A 35 -0.50 -10.53 10.20
N THR A 36 0.36 -9.83 10.91
CA THR A 36 0.39 -8.37 10.97
C THR A 36 1.37 -7.82 9.94
N TYR A 37 0.91 -6.87 9.14
CA TYR A 37 1.71 -6.20 8.11
C TYR A 37 1.84 -4.72 8.44
N TYR A 38 2.96 -4.13 8.06
CA TYR A 38 3.34 -2.75 8.36
C TYR A 38 3.59 -2.01 7.05
N PRO A 39 2.57 -1.30 6.54
CA PRO A 39 2.76 -0.35 5.46
C PRO A 39 3.66 0.80 5.89
N SER A 40 4.50 1.28 4.97
CA SER A 40 5.29 2.50 5.13
C SER A 40 5.37 3.24 3.81
N ILE A 41 5.22 4.56 3.86
CA ILE A 41 5.51 5.47 2.76
C ILE A 41 7.00 5.82 2.86
N ARG A 42 7.71 5.71 1.75
CA ARG A 42 9.16 5.84 1.64
C ARG A 42 9.53 7.17 1.01
N THR A 43 10.76 7.61 1.23
CA THR A 43 11.24 8.91 0.73
C THR A 43 11.45 8.90 -0.79
N SER A 44 11.89 7.78 -1.37
CA SER A 44 12.05 7.57 -2.82
C SER A 44 10.90 6.73 -3.37
N GLY A 45 10.53 6.98 -4.63
CA GLY A 45 9.64 6.15 -5.44
C GLY A 45 10.36 5.21 -6.40
N ASP A 46 11.68 5.08 -6.28
CA ASP A 46 12.44 4.13 -7.09
C ASP A 46 12.25 2.69 -6.56
N ILE A 47 11.67 1.84 -7.39
CA ILE A 47 11.43 0.42 -7.12
C ILE A 47 12.31 -0.52 -7.94
N CYS A 48 13.33 -0.01 -8.64
CA CYS A 48 14.21 -0.81 -9.49
C CYS A 48 15.04 -1.84 -8.70
N ASP A 49 15.47 -1.48 -7.49
CA ASP A 49 16.22 -2.37 -6.56
C ASP A 49 15.63 -2.26 -5.15
N ALA A 50 14.31 -2.38 -5.05
CA ALA A 50 13.64 -2.36 -3.75
C ALA A 50 14.05 -3.58 -2.91
N PRO A 51 14.33 -3.41 -1.60
CA PRO A 51 14.09 -2.23 -0.78
C PRO A 51 15.19 -1.16 -0.79
N GLN A 52 16.40 -1.43 -1.30
CA GLN A 52 17.54 -0.51 -1.22
C GLN A 52 17.24 0.86 -1.85
N SER A 53 16.56 0.87 -3.00
CA SER A 53 16.26 2.08 -3.78
C SER A 53 15.15 2.97 -3.19
N LEU A 54 14.41 2.48 -2.20
CA LEU A 54 13.25 3.19 -1.62
C LEU A 54 13.63 4.32 -0.65
N GLY A 55 14.89 4.37 -0.19
CA GLY A 55 15.32 5.35 0.82
C GLY A 55 14.67 5.12 2.19
N GLY A 56 14.72 6.12 3.08
CA GLY A 56 14.17 6.06 4.44
C GLY A 56 12.64 6.09 4.52
N VAL A 57 12.10 5.87 5.73
CA VAL A 57 10.66 6.03 6.02
C VAL A 57 10.29 7.53 5.97
N TYR A 58 9.29 7.88 5.17
CA TYR A 58 8.66 9.19 5.17
C TYR A 58 7.48 9.24 6.14
N GLN A 59 6.64 8.21 6.13
CA GLN A 59 5.50 8.08 7.03
C GLN A 59 5.16 6.60 7.26
N ALA A 60 4.71 6.24 8.47
CA ALA A 60 4.21 4.91 8.79
C ALA A 60 2.71 4.98 9.15
N PRO A 61 1.80 4.53 8.25
CA PRO A 61 0.35 4.53 8.49
C PRO A 61 -0.13 3.62 9.64
N GLY A 62 0.72 2.75 10.18
CA GLY A 62 0.38 1.81 11.25
C GLY A 62 0.51 0.35 10.78
N SER A 63 -0.36 -0.52 11.29
CA SER A 63 -0.40 -1.93 10.93
C SER A 63 -1.73 -2.33 10.30
N VAL A 64 -1.69 -3.41 9.52
CA VAL A 64 -2.85 -4.08 8.92
C VAL A 64 -2.85 -5.52 9.40
N GLU A 65 -3.93 -5.92 10.07
CA GLU A 65 -4.15 -7.31 10.44
C GLU A 65 -4.73 -8.07 9.25
N VAL A 66 -4.02 -9.09 8.78
CA VAL A 66 -4.45 -9.97 7.69
C VAL A 66 -4.90 -11.28 8.33
N ASN A 67 -6.22 -11.43 8.51
CA ASN A 67 -6.82 -12.54 9.23
C ASN A 67 -8.15 -13.04 8.66
N GLU A 68 -8.68 -12.39 7.62
CA GLU A 68 -9.91 -12.78 6.95
C GLU A 68 -9.59 -13.90 5.96
N SER A 69 -10.17 -15.09 6.15
CA SER A 69 -9.83 -16.26 5.34
C SER A 69 -10.53 -16.23 3.99
N ASP A 70 -9.78 -16.45 2.91
CA ASP A 70 -10.33 -16.85 1.63
C ASP A 70 -10.36 -18.38 1.53
N SER A 71 -11.55 -18.95 1.73
CA SER A 71 -11.80 -20.39 1.73
C SER A 71 -11.36 -21.11 0.44
N ALA A 72 -11.19 -20.39 -0.67
CA ALA A 72 -10.79 -20.99 -1.93
C ALA A 72 -9.26 -21.11 -2.10
N SER A 73 -8.47 -20.27 -1.43
CA SER A 73 -7.02 -20.19 -1.62
C SER A 73 -6.20 -20.59 -0.39
N GLY A 74 -6.81 -20.63 0.80
CA GLY A 74 -6.09 -20.81 2.06
C GLY A 74 -5.21 -19.62 2.45
N LEU A 75 -5.35 -18.50 1.73
CA LEU A 75 -4.70 -17.23 2.01
C LEU A 75 -5.69 -16.30 2.73
N PHE A 76 -5.18 -15.15 3.16
CA PHE A 76 -5.91 -14.21 3.98
C PHE A 76 -5.92 -12.80 3.38
N SER A 77 -6.94 -12.03 3.75
CA SER A 77 -7.08 -10.61 3.48
C SER A 77 -7.11 -9.78 4.76
N GLY A 78 -6.89 -8.48 4.60
CA GLY A 78 -6.98 -7.50 5.67
C GLY A 78 -7.11 -6.09 5.10
N GLN A 79 -7.74 -5.21 5.87
CA GLN A 79 -7.93 -3.81 5.51
C GLN A 79 -7.61 -2.90 6.69
N ALA A 80 -7.06 -1.72 6.38
CA ALA A 80 -6.93 -0.65 7.36
C ALA A 80 -7.30 0.69 6.72
N PHE A 81 -7.99 1.52 7.50
CA PHE A 81 -8.33 2.88 7.12
C PHE A 81 -7.55 3.85 8.01
N VAL A 82 -6.69 4.67 7.40
CA VAL A 82 -5.76 5.54 8.11
C VAL A 82 -6.02 7.00 7.79
N LYS A 83 -6.10 7.80 8.85
CA LYS A 83 -6.12 9.26 8.75
C LYS A 83 -4.69 9.79 8.79
N SER A 84 -4.30 10.60 7.81
CA SER A 84 -2.96 11.16 7.68
C SER A 84 -3.01 12.69 7.55
N GLU A 85 -2.28 13.39 8.42
CA GLU A 85 -2.10 14.85 8.37
C GLU A 85 -1.02 15.21 7.33
N THR A 86 -1.34 15.02 6.06
CA THR A 86 -0.45 15.32 4.93
C THR A 86 -1.21 15.87 3.74
N GLN A 87 -0.47 16.59 2.89
CA GLN A 87 -0.92 16.94 1.55
C GLN A 87 -0.70 15.78 0.59
N ILE A 88 -1.68 15.49 -0.28
CA ILE A 88 -1.53 14.46 -1.33
C ILE A 88 -0.36 14.77 -2.26
N SER A 89 -0.15 16.04 -2.61
CA SER A 89 0.97 16.46 -3.47
C SER A 89 2.32 16.03 -2.93
N SER A 90 2.48 15.97 -1.61
CA SER A 90 3.69 15.51 -0.94
C SER A 90 3.85 13.99 -0.95
N LEU A 91 2.81 13.22 -1.30
CA LEU A 91 2.85 11.75 -1.37
C LEU A 91 3.08 11.24 -2.80
N ILE A 92 2.60 11.96 -3.82
CA ILE A 92 2.73 11.54 -5.23
C ILE A 92 4.21 11.34 -5.59
N GLY A 93 4.52 10.23 -6.25
CA GLY A 93 5.87 9.87 -6.70
C GLY A 93 6.73 9.23 -5.62
N ARG A 94 6.24 9.08 -4.38
CA ARG A 94 6.91 8.31 -3.34
C ARG A 94 6.60 6.83 -3.46
N GLY A 95 7.48 6.00 -2.90
CA GLY A 95 7.27 4.57 -2.77
C GLY A 95 6.39 4.25 -1.58
N MET A 96 5.63 3.16 -1.68
CA MET A 96 4.95 2.51 -0.57
C MET A 96 5.47 1.09 -0.48
N ALA A 97 5.79 0.64 0.72
CA ALA A 97 6.28 -0.70 1.00
C ALA A 97 5.46 -1.34 2.13
N VAL A 98 5.21 -2.64 2.05
CA VAL A 98 4.52 -3.40 3.09
C VAL A 98 5.43 -4.53 3.55
N SER A 99 5.77 -4.53 4.84
CA SER A 99 6.64 -5.52 5.47
C SER A 99 5.94 -6.28 6.60
N THR A 100 6.51 -7.40 7.02
CA THR A 100 6.10 -8.15 8.22
C THR A 100 6.76 -7.61 9.49
N SER A 101 7.54 -6.53 9.40
CA SER A 101 8.23 -5.86 10.50
C SER A 101 8.17 -4.34 10.28
N PRO A 102 8.01 -3.53 11.34
CA PRO A 102 7.86 -2.08 11.21
C PRO A 102 9.13 -1.39 10.70
N ASP A 103 10.31 -1.87 11.07
CA ASP A 103 11.58 -1.16 10.84
C ASP A 103 12.31 -1.61 9.58
N VAL A 104 12.10 -2.86 9.16
CA VAL A 104 12.87 -3.50 8.09
C VAL A 104 11.96 -3.87 6.93
N VAL A 105 12.24 -3.33 5.74
CA VAL A 105 11.63 -3.78 4.48
C VAL A 105 12.51 -4.89 3.92
N LYS A 106 11.93 -6.08 3.70
CA LYS A 106 12.65 -7.24 3.16
C LYS A 106 12.71 -7.19 1.61
N PRO A 107 13.67 -7.88 0.97
CA PRO A 107 13.77 -7.99 -0.50
C PRO A 107 12.50 -8.44 -1.25
N HIS A 108 11.62 -9.19 -0.57
CA HIS A 108 10.36 -9.68 -1.15
C HIS A 108 9.13 -8.96 -0.58
N ALA A 109 9.32 -7.77 -0.03
CA ALA A 109 8.21 -6.93 0.42
C ALA A 109 7.35 -6.49 -0.77
N LEU A 110 6.06 -6.28 -0.51
CA LEU A 110 5.18 -5.68 -1.51
C LEU A 110 5.55 -4.20 -1.64
N VAL A 111 5.74 -3.73 -2.86
CA VAL A 111 6.11 -2.35 -3.14
C VAL A 111 5.31 -1.78 -4.29
N GLY A 112 5.15 -0.47 -4.31
CA GLY A 112 4.52 0.26 -5.40
C GLY A 112 4.81 1.75 -5.31
N VAL A 113 4.60 2.46 -6.42
CA VAL A 113 4.74 3.93 -6.45
C VAL A 113 3.36 4.56 -6.26
N ILE A 114 3.29 5.59 -5.43
CA ILE A 114 2.07 6.38 -5.24
C ILE A 114 1.86 7.23 -6.50
N ALA A 115 0.95 6.78 -7.35
CA ALA A 115 0.60 7.42 -8.61
C ALA A 115 -0.56 8.42 -8.44
N ARG A 116 -0.71 9.32 -9.41
CA ARG A 116 -1.92 10.14 -9.54
C ARG A 116 -3.07 9.26 -10.02
N SER A 117 -4.24 9.46 -9.42
CA SER A 117 -5.50 8.88 -9.89
C SER A 117 -6.47 10.02 -10.21
N ALA A 118 -7.37 9.77 -11.16
CA ALA A 118 -8.42 10.72 -11.48
C ALA A 118 -9.38 10.91 -10.31
N GLY A 119 -9.80 12.16 -10.09
CA GLY A 119 -10.91 12.50 -9.22
C GLY A 119 -12.26 12.13 -9.83
N VAL A 120 -13.31 12.34 -9.05
CA VAL A 120 -14.69 12.09 -9.51
C VAL A 120 -14.96 12.93 -10.76
N TRP A 121 -15.41 12.28 -11.83
CA TRP A 121 -15.71 12.88 -13.14
C TRP A 121 -14.50 13.37 -13.96
N GLU A 122 -13.26 13.15 -13.51
CA GLU A 122 -12.07 13.59 -14.25
C GLU A 122 -11.57 12.57 -15.29
N ASN A 123 -12.14 11.36 -15.31
CA ASN A 123 -11.74 10.30 -16.21
C ASN A 123 -12.97 9.66 -16.87
N ASP A 124 -13.50 10.36 -17.87
CA ASP A 124 -14.32 9.75 -18.90
C ASP A 124 -13.38 9.18 -19.97
N LYS A 125 -13.27 7.85 -20.02
CA LYS A 125 -12.45 7.15 -21.04
C LYS A 125 -13.39 6.68 -22.14
N THR A 126 -13.34 7.37 -23.27
CA THR A 126 -13.92 6.93 -24.55
C THR A 126 -13.13 5.79 -25.17
#